data_AF-A0A7G1IP03-F1
#
_entry.id   AF-A0A7G1IP03-F1
#
_cell.length_a   1.000
_cell.length_b   1.000
_cell.length_c   1.000
_cell.angle_alpha   90.00
_cell.angle_beta   90.00
_cell.angle_gamma   90.00
#
_symmetry.space_group_name_H-M   'P 1'
#
loop_
_entity.id
_entity.type
_entity.pdbx_description
1 polymer ?
#
loop_
_entity_poly.entity_id
_entity_poly.type
_entity_poly.pdbx_seq_one_letter_code
_entity_poly.pdbx_strand_id
1 'polypeptide(L)'
;MEWEFALVDAQTRDLSNEATAVIAEIGENPRVHKELLRNTVEVVSGICECAAEAMDDLRDTLGSARRIVRDRGMELFCAGTHPFARWSTQKLTDAPRYAELIKRTQWWGRQMLIWGVHVHVGISSANKVMPIISSLLNYYPHLLALSASSPWWGGEDTGYASNRAMMFQQLPTAGLPFQFQTWAEFEGFVYDQKKTGIIDHMDEIRWDIRPSPHLGTIEIRVCDGISNLRELGALVAFTHCLVVDLDRRLDAGETLPTMPPWHVQENKWRAARYGLDAVIILDADSNERLVTEDLNDLLTRLEPVAKSLNCADELAAVAEIPASALRTSGSGGWPRTTTATCAPSSMRWLPSSTSKNLFERGPTLPGTAHAVRSSPAVAAISILSDRALKRLRHNQPAPARTAKMCQEAASRRVVLAIPAGPAAPRPQWRHRRQRRQCRTHRRLRPRYSHRRS
;
A
#
# COMPACT_ATOMS: atom_id res chain seq x y z
N MET A 1 -0.96 -13.43 -8.49
CA MET A 1 -1.73 -12.17 -8.37
C MET A 1 -2.79 -12.31 -7.32
N GLU A 2 -3.16 -11.23 -6.64
CA GLU A 2 -4.26 -11.22 -5.65
C GLU A 2 -5.23 -10.10 -6.01
N TRP A 3 -6.53 -10.40 -6.05
CA TRP A 3 -7.60 -9.49 -6.44
C TRP A 3 -8.73 -9.54 -5.41
N GLU A 4 -8.87 -8.47 -4.65
CA GLU A 4 -9.82 -8.40 -3.54
C GLU A 4 -11.18 -7.86 -4.00
N PHE A 5 -12.26 -8.52 -3.57
CA PHE A 5 -13.63 -8.13 -3.86
C PHE A 5 -14.44 -7.94 -2.59
N ALA A 6 -15.21 -6.86 -2.54
CA ALA A 6 -16.28 -6.72 -1.59
C ALA A 6 -17.52 -7.49 -2.06
N LEU A 7 -18.24 -8.11 -1.11
CA LEU A 7 -19.58 -8.62 -1.32
C LEU A 7 -20.58 -7.51 -1.07
N VAL A 8 -21.42 -7.22 -2.06
CA VAL A 8 -22.50 -6.24 -1.93
C VAL A 8 -23.85 -6.90 -2.15
N ASP A 9 -24.84 -6.52 -1.37
CA ASP A 9 -26.22 -6.96 -1.58
C ASP A 9 -26.76 -6.42 -2.92
N ALA A 10 -27.41 -7.26 -3.72
CA ALA A 10 -27.78 -6.89 -5.08
C ALA A 10 -28.91 -5.84 -5.15
N GLN A 11 -29.67 -5.64 -4.07
CA GLN A 11 -30.78 -4.69 -4.01
C GLN A 11 -30.37 -3.36 -3.39
N THR A 12 -29.83 -3.42 -2.17
CA THR A 12 -29.42 -2.26 -1.37
C THR A 12 -28.07 -1.69 -1.81
N ARG A 13 -27.23 -2.52 -2.45
CA ARG A 13 -25.85 -2.22 -2.81
C ARG A 13 -24.92 -1.94 -1.62
N ASP A 14 -25.36 -2.20 -0.39
CA ASP A 14 -24.49 -2.09 0.78
C ASP A 14 -23.68 -3.38 0.97
N LEU A 15 -22.64 -3.32 1.80
CA LEU A 15 -21.76 -4.46 2.07
C LEU A 15 -22.51 -5.59 2.79
N SER A 16 -22.26 -6.81 2.33
CA SER A 16 -22.74 -8.03 2.94
C SER A 16 -21.61 -8.74 3.69
N ASN A 17 -21.89 -9.28 4.88
CA ASN A 17 -20.90 -9.95 5.74
C ASN A 17 -20.92 -11.49 5.59
N GLU A 18 -21.23 -11.96 4.39
CA GLU A 18 -21.49 -13.38 4.05
C GLU A 18 -20.28 -14.11 3.44
N ALA A 19 -19.06 -13.54 3.45
CA ALA A 19 -17.89 -14.16 2.81
C ALA A 19 -17.57 -15.55 3.37
N THR A 20 -17.83 -15.79 4.66
CA THR A 20 -17.66 -17.12 5.25
C THR A 20 -18.57 -18.16 4.59
N ALA A 21 -19.83 -17.79 4.30
CA ALA A 21 -20.80 -18.70 3.70
C ALA A 21 -20.53 -18.91 2.20
N VAL A 22 -20.13 -17.86 1.48
CA VAL A 22 -19.68 -17.94 0.08
C VAL A 22 -18.50 -18.90 -0.05
N ILE A 23 -17.47 -18.73 0.79
CA ILE A 23 -16.26 -19.56 0.74
C ILE A 23 -16.55 -21.01 1.16
N ALA A 24 -17.46 -21.23 2.11
CA ALA A 24 -17.87 -22.58 2.48
C ALA A 24 -18.55 -23.32 1.32
N GLU A 25 -19.32 -22.61 0.48
CA GLU A 25 -19.98 -23.19 -0.70
C GLU A 25 -19.03 -23.38 -1.88
N ILE A 26 -18.04 -22.49 -2.04
CA ILE A 26 -16.93 -22.71 -3.00
C ILE A 26 -16.18 -24.01 -2.67
N GLY A 27 -16.10 -24.36 -1.38
CA GLY A 27 -15.37 -25.53 -0.90
C GLY A 27 -13.86 -25.25 -0.80
N GLU A 28 -13.08 -26.32 -0.69
CA GLU A 28 -11.61 -26.21 -0.67
C GLU A 28 -11.10 -25.78 -2.04
N ASN A 29 -10.84 -24.48 -2.19
CA ASN A 29 -10.23 -23.91 -3.38
C ASN A 29 -9.02 -23.06 -2.97
N PRO A 30 -7.78 -23.44 -3.33
CA PRO A 30 -6.57 -22.69 -2.96
C PRO A 30 -6.45 -21.35 -3.68
N ARG A 31 -7.37 -21.00 -4.60
CA ARG A 31 -7.44 -19.73 -5.32
C ARG A 31 -8.39 -18.72 -4.70
N VAL A 32 -9.14 -19.11 -3.66
CA VAL A 32 -10.13 -18.22 -3.03
C VAL A 32 -9.90 -18.18 -1.53
N HIS A 33 -9.61 -16.99 -1.00
CA HIS A 33 -9.23 -16.80 0.40
C HIS A 33 -10.20 -15.92 1.18
N LYS A 34 -10.20 -16.12 2.49
CA LYS A 34 -10.83 -15.23 3.48
C LYS A 34 -9.86 -14.09 3.81
N GLU A 35 -10.39 -12.89 3.96
CA GLU A 35 -9.62 -11.71 4.40
C GLU A 35 -10.04 -11.27 5.83
N LEU A 36 -9.43 -10.21 6.38
CA LEU A 36 -9.72 -9.54 7.65
C LEU A 36 -11.21 -9.32 7.90
N LEU A 37 -11.95 -8.89 6.88
CA LEU A 37 -13.38 -8.59 6.99
C LEU A 37 -14.24 -9.67 6.35
N ARG A 38 -15.39 -9.98 6.97
CA ARG A 38 -16.35 -10.99 6.48
C ARG A 38 -17.14 -10.52 5.26
N ASN A 39 -16.81 -9.36 4.71
CA ASN A 39 -17.37 -8.83 3.48
C ASN A 39 -16.42 -8.98 2.29
N THR A 40 -15.23 -9.58 2.47
CA THR A 40 -14.21 -9.68 1.44
C THR A 40 -14.00 -11.12 1.00
N VAL A 41 -13.92 -11.30 -0.32
CA VAL A 41 -13.38 -12.52 -0.95
C VAL A 41 -12.17 -12.11 -1.78
N GLU A 42 -11.06 -12.81 -1.59
CA GLU A 42 -9.85 -12.60 -2.38
C GLU A 42 -9.71 -13.73 -3.40
N VAL A 43 -9.47 -13.37 -4.66
CA VAL A 43 -9.19 -14.31 -5.75
C VAL A 43 -7.72 -14.21 -6.11
N VAL A 44 -7.04 -15.35 -6.11
CA VAL A 44 -5.59 -15.45 -6.32
C VAL A 44 -5.31 -16.30 -7.56
N SER A 45 -4.37 -15.85 -8.39
CA SER A 45 -3.96 -16.59 -9.58
C SER A 45 -2.92 -17.68 -9.28
N GLY A 46 -2.67 -18.53 -10.26
CA GLY A 46 -1.41 -19.28 -10.42
C GLY A 46 -0.16 -18.42 -10.49
N ILE A 47 0.97 -19.11 -10.48
CA ILE A 47 2.21 -18.55 -11.03
C ILE A 47 2.06 -18.65 -12.55
N CYS A 48 2.18 -17.51 -13.22
CA CYS A 48 1.97 -17.37 -14.66
C CYS A 48 3.19 -16.71 -15.29
N GLU A 49 3.45 -16.99 -16.56
CA GLU A 49 4.60 -16.43 -17.31
C GLU A 49 4.28 -15.04 -17.89
N CYS A 50 3.01 -14.75 -18.16
CA CYS A 50 2.57 -13.47 -18.71
C CYS A 50 1.22 -12.98 -18.16
N ALA A 51 0.87 -11.74 -18.49
CA ALA A 51 -0.39 -11.12 -18.04
C ALA A 51 -1.63 -11.82 -18.61
N ALA A 52 -1.59 -12.27 -19.87
CA ALA A 52 -2.70 -12.98 -20.51
C ALA A 52 -3.06 -14.27 -19.76
N GLU A 53 -2.05 -15.08 -19.44
CA GLU A 53 -2.23 -16.32 -18.67
C GLU A 53 -2.81 -16.05 -17.27
N ALA A 54 -2.33 -15.00 -16.59
CA ALA A 54 -2.89 -14.59 -15.30
C ALA A 54 -4.37 -14.18 -15.41
N MET A 55 -4.76 -13.49 -16.49
CA MET A 55 -6.17 -13.09 -16.70
C MET A 55 -7.07 -14.29 -17.01
N ASP A 56 -6.56 -15.28 -17.74
CA ASP A 56 -7.30 -16.50 -18.04
C ASP A 56 -7.53 -17.34 -16.77
N ASP A 57 -6.50 -17.56 -15.95
CA ASP A 57 -6.59 -18.29 -14.67
C ASP A 57 -7.55 -17.60 -13.68
N LEU A 58 -7.50 -16.26 -13.59
CA LEU A 58 -8.42 -15.49 -12.76
C LEU A 58 -9.86 -15.55 -13.26
N ARG A 59 -10.09 -15.58 -14.59
CA ARG A 59 -11.44 -15.59 -15.17
C ARG A 59 -12.21 -16.84 -14.77
N ASP A 60 -11.56 -17.99 -14.78
CA ASP A 60 -12.18 -19.28 -14.42
C ASP A 60 -12.55 -19.32 -12.94
N THR A 61 -11.64 -18.87 -12.07
CA THR A 61 -11.88 -18.80 -10.63
C THR A 61 -13.01 -17.81 -10.31
N LEU A 62 -12.98 -16.63 -10.94
CA LEU A 62 -14.00 -15.59 -10.75
C LEU A 62 -15.38 -16.05 -11.23
N GLY A 63 -15.46 -16.77 -12.36
CA GLY A 63 -16.73 -17.29 -12.88
C GLY A 63 -17.45 -18.21 -11.90
N SER A 64 -16.69 -19.04 -11.18
CA SER A 64 -17.21 -19.94 -10.16
C SER A 64 -17.68 -19.17 -8.91
N ALA A 65 -16.83 -18.29 -8.37
CA ALA A 65 -17.16 -17.47 -7.20
C ALA A 65 -18.38 -16.56 -7.46
N ARG A 66 -18.43 -15.92 -8.63
CA ARG A 66 -19.52 -15.01 -9.01
C ARG A 66 -20.87 -15.70 -9.05
N ARG A 67 -20.94 -16.95 -9.54
CA ARG A 67 -22.20 -17.71 -9.58
C ARG A 67 -22.78 -17.90 -8.18
N ILE A 68 -21.96 -18.40 -7.25
CA ILE A 68 -22.32 -18.61 -5.84
C ILE A 68 -22.75 -17.31 -5.16
N VAL A 69 -22.01 -16.23 -5.40
CA VAL A 69 -22.35 -14.90 -4.86
C VAL A 69 -23.72 -14.43 -5.36
N ARG A 70 -24.03 -14.62 -6.65
CA ARG A 70 -25.31 -14.22 -7.25
C ARG A 70 -26.49 -15.08 -6.81
N ASP A 71 -26.29 -16.39 -6.66
CA ASP A 71 -27.31 -17.31 -6.15
C ASP A 71 -27.72 -16.97 -4.70
N ARG A 72 -26.85 -16.26 -3.97
CA ARG A 72 -27.09 -15.70 -2.63
C ARG A 72 -27.66 -14.27 -2.63
N GLY A 73 -28.04 -13.73 -3.80
CA GLY A 73 -28.60 -12.39 -3.91
C GLY A 73 -27.57 -11.26 -3.74
N MET A 74 -26.28 -11.53 -3.95
CA MET A 74 -25.19 -10.56 -3.85
C MET A 74 -24.51 -10.36 -5.20
N GLU A 75 -23.63 -9.36 -5.28
CA GLU A 75 -22.70 -9.14 -6.39
C GLU A 75 -21.27 -8.95 -5.86
N LEU A 76 -20.29 -9.21 -6.73
CA LEU A 76 -18.89 -8.87 -6.48
C LEU A 76 -18.64 -7.42 -6.86
N PHE A 77 -18.08 -6.64 -5.95
CA PHE A 77 -17.71 -5.24 -6.15
C PHE A 77 -16.19 -5.09 -5.97
N CYS A 78 -15.52 -4.44 -6.91
CA CYS A 78 -14.10 -4.12 -6.79
C CYS A 78 -13.85 -2.65 -7.11
N ALA A 79 -13.37 -1.94 -6.09
CA ALA A 79 -12.89 -0.56 -6.12
C ALA A 79 -12.02 -0.35 -4.87
N GLY A 80 -11.24 0.73 -4.81
CA GLY A 80 -10.39 1.01 -3.65
C GLY A 80 -11.18 1.15 -2.33
N THR A 81 -12.40 1.69 -2.39
CA THR A 81 -13.32 1.85 -1.24
C THR A 81 -14.77 1.66 -1.67
N HIS A 82 -15.64 1.37 -0.71
CA HIS A 82 -17.08 1.35 -0.95
C HIS A 82 -17.65 2.77 -0.77
N PRO A 83 -18.51 3.27 -1.68
CA PRO A 83 -18.88 4.69 -1.68
C PRO A 83 -19.58 5.19 -0.41
N PHE A 84 -20.50 4.39 0.14
CA PHE A 84 -21.36 4.80 1.25
C PHE A 84 -21.38 3.84 2.45
N ALA A 85 -20.65 2.73 2.38
CA ALA A 85 -20.72 1.74 3.44
C ALA A 85 -20.09 2.28 4.72
N ARG A 86 -20.66 1.92 5.87
CA ARG A 86 -20.15 2.32 7.17
C ARG A 86 -19.28 1.22 7.75
N TRP A 87 -18.06 1.57 8.12
CA TRP A 87 -17.13 0.64 8.79
C TRP A 87 -17.69 0.06 10.09
N SER A 88 -18.51 0.83 10.81
CA SER A 88 -19.05 0.47 12.11
C SER A 88 -20.04 -0.70 12.07
N THR A 89 -20.58 -1.05 10.90
CA THR A 89 -21.53 -2.16 10.73
C THR A 89 -20.86 -3.45 10.23
N GLN A 90 -19.54 -3.42 9.98
CA GLN A 90 -18.82 -4.54 9.38
C GLN A 90 -18.23 -5.48 10.42
N LYS A 91 -18.19 -6.77 10.10
CA LYS A 91 -17.77 -7.84 11.01
C LYS A 91 -16.37 -8.33 10.64
N LEU A 92 -15.53 -8.49 11.64
CA LEU A 92 -14.22 -9.10 11.51
C LEU A 92 -14.35 -10.61 11.30
N THR A 93 -13.48 -11.16 10.48
CA THR A 93 -13.27 -12.61 10.38
C THR A 93 -12.72 -13.12 11.71
N ASP A 94 -13.26 -14.24 12.18
CA ASP A 94 -12.86 -14.83 13.47
C ASP A 94 -11.48 -15.49 13.33
N ALA A 95 -10.42 -14.72 13.64
CA ALA A 95 -9.05 -15.20 13.73
C ALA A 95 -8.27 -14.40 14.79
N PRO A 96 -7.50 -15.04 15.69
CA PRO A 96 -6.77 -14.36 16.77
C PRO A 96 -5.85 -13.22 16.30
N ARG A 97 -5.19 -13.40 15.14
CA ARG A 97 -4.32 -12.40 14.51
C ARG A 97 -5.07 -11.10 14.17
N TYR A 98 -6.32 -11.19 13.70
CA TYR A 98 -7.12 -10.03 13.32
C TYR A 98 -7.61 -9.24 14.53
N ALA A 99 -7.97 -9.93 15.62
CA ALA A 99 -8.32 -9.27 16.88
C ALA A 99 -7.13 -8.46 17.45
N GLU A 100 -5.92 -9.02 17.40
CA GLU A 100 -4.71 -8.31 17.85
C GLU A 100 -4.39 -7.11 16.95
N LEU A 101 -4.54 -7.24 15.62
CA LEU A 101 -4.38 -6.12 14.69
C LEU A 101 -5.30 -4.95 15.06
N ILE A 102 -6.59 -5.21 15.26
CA ILE A 102 -7.57 -4.17 15.61
C ILE A 102 -7.29 -3.56 16.99
N LYS A 103 -6.86 -4.39 17.95
CA LYS A 103 -6.44 -3.91 19.27
C LYS A 103 -5.23 -2.98 19.19
N ARG A 104 -4.27 -3.26 18.31
CA ARG A 104 -3.08 -2.41 18.13
C ARG A 104 -3.37 -1.12 17.36
N THR A 105 -4.27 -1.17 16.37
CA THR A 105 -4.47 -0.08 15.40
C THR A 105 -5.69 0.79 15.69
N GLN A 106 -6.61 0.33 16.54
CA GLN A 106 -7.76 1.06 17.05
C GLN A 106 -8.55 1.80 15.96
N TRP A 107 -8.58 3.13 16.00
CA TRP A 107 -9.41 3.95 15.12
C TRP A 107 -9.19 3.65 13.64
N TRP A 108 -7.93 3.62 13.20
CA TRP A 108 -7.58 3.39 11.81
C TRP A 108 -7.83 1.95 11.37
N GLY A 109 -7.50 0.96 12.21
CA GLY A 109 -7.73 -0.44 11.88
C GLY A 109 -9.20 -0.80 11.69
N ARG A 110 -10.09 -0.18 12.48
CA ARG A 110 -11.54 -0.39 12.36
C ARG A 110 -12.11 0.16 11.04
N GLN A 111 -11.37 1.04 10.37
CA GLN A 111 -11.78 1.71 9.14
C GLN A 111 -11.22 1.02 7.89
N MET A 112 -10.68 -0.19 7.95
CA MET A 112 -10.05 -0.86 6.80
C MET A 112 -11.07 -1.47 5.81
N LEU A 113 -12.04 -0.66 5.34
CA LEU A 113 -12.92 -0.97 4.21
C LEU A 113 -12.27 -0.57 2.89
N ILE A 114 -11.15 -1.22 2.60
CA ILE A 114 -10.34 -0.97 1.43
C ILE A 114 -10.08 -2.28 0.70
N TRP A 115 -10.07 -2.22 -0.63
CA TRP A 115 -9.77 -3.38 -1.49
C TRP A 115 -8.73 -2.99 -2.53
N GLY A 116 -7.79 -3.88 -2.79
CA GLY A 116 -6.68 -3.64 -3.71
C GLY A 116 -6.45 -4.77 -4.69
N VAL A 117 -5.46 -4.53 -5.54
CA VAL A 117 -4.85 -5.54 -6.40
C VAL A 117 -3.39 -5.65 -6.02
N HIS A 118 -2.93 -6.88 -5.78
CA HIS A 118 -1.52 -7.16 -5.51
C HIS A 118 -0.91 -7.95 -6.67
N VAL A 119 0.19 -7.42 -7.21
CA VAL A 119 0.96 -8.07 -8.27
C VAL A 119 2.27 -8.58 -7.68
N HIS A 120 2.50 -9.87 -7.80
CA HIS A 120 3.76 -10.50 -7.43
C HIS A 120 4.58 -10.75 -8.69
N VAL A 121 5.84 -10.31 -8.69
CA VAL A 121 6.79 -10.59 -9.78
C VAL A 121 8.00 -11.31 -9.21
N GLY A 122 8.31 -12.48 -9.76
CA GLY A 122 9.45 -13.31 -9.34
C GLY A 122 10.79 -12.63 -9.65
N ILE A 123 11.73 -12.68 -8.71
CA ILE A 123 13.07 -12.12 -8.88
C ILE A 123 14.11 -13.22 -8.73
N SER A 124 15.06 -13.27 -9.65
CA SER A 124 16.07 -14.34 -9.72
C SER A 124 17.06 -14.35 -8.56
N SER A 125 17.23 -13.22 -7.85
CA SER A 125 18.16 -13.13 -6.72
C SER A 125 17.79 -12.01 -5.73
N ALA A 126 18.02 -12.27 -4.43
CA ALA A 126 17.74 -11.35 -3.34
C ALA A 126 18.52 -10.03 -3.44
N ASN A 127 19.73 -10.04 -4.02
CA ASN A 127 20.54 -8.82 -4.18
C ASN A 127 19.91 -7.78 -5.11
N LYS A 128 19.00 -8.20 -6.02
CA LYS A 128 18.30 -7.30 -6.94
C LYS A 128 17.05 -6.68 -6.31
N VAL A 129 16.49 -7.30 -5.28
CA VAL A 129 15.18 -6.93 -4.71
C VAL A 129 15.15 -5.48 -4.23
N MET A 130 16.10 -5.08 -3.38
CA MET A 130 16.06 -3.72 -2.80
C MET A 130 16.36 -2.60 -3.80
N PRO A 131 17.36 -2.73 -4.71
CA PRO A 131 17.54 -1.78 -5.81
C PRO A 131 16.28 -1.62 -6.68
N ILE A 132 15.62 -2.72 -7.05
CA ILE A 132 14.40 -2.69 -7.86
C ILE A 132 13.28 -1.99 -7.09
N ILE A 133 13.03 -2.35 -5.83
CA ILE A 133 11.99 -1.70 -5.00
C ILE A 133 12.25 -0.19 -4.89
N SER A 134 13.49 0.21 -4.61
CA SER A 134 13.85 1.63 -4.49
C SER A 134 13.63 2.41 -5.80
N SER A 135 13.85 1.78 -6.95
CA SER A 135 13.63 2.42 -8.26
C SER A 135 12.16 2.38 -8.70
N LEU A 136 11.41 1.33 -8.32
CA LEU A 136 9.97 1.22 -8.57
C LEU A 136 9.18 2.38 -7.95
N LEU A 137 9.69 2.97 -6.87
CA LEU A 137 9.09 4.15 -6.25
C LEU A 137 8.97 5.35 -7.19
N ASN A 138 9.80 5.44 -8.23
CA ASN A 138 9.68 6.49 -9.24
C ASN A 138 8.41 6.31 -10.10
N TYR A 139 7.90 5.09 -10.23
CA TYR A 139 6.71 4.73 -11.02
C TYR A 139 5.47 4.47 -10.16
N TYR A 140 5.60 4.57 -8.83
CA TYR A 140 4.48 4.55 -7.89
C TYR A 140 3.33 5.48 -8.31
N PRO A 141 3.57 6.77 -8.65
CA PRO A 141 2.46 7.65 -8.97
C PRO A 141 1.68 7.22 -10.23
N HIS A 142 2.33 6.59 -11.22
CA HIS A 142 1.62 6.06 -12.40
C HIS A 142 0.69 4.92 -12.02
N LEU A 143 1.17 3.94 -11.26
CA LEU A 143 0.38 2.80 -10.80
C LEU A 143 -0.82 3.26 -9.97
N LEU A 144 -0.61 4.19 -9.04
CA LEU A 144 -1.68 4.72 -8.20
C LEU A 144 -2.68 5.55 -9.01
N ALA A 145 -2.21 6.45 -9.88
CA ALA A 145 -3.08 7.31 -10.68
C ALA A 145 -3.96 6.51 -11.66
N LEU A 146 -3.39 5.48 -12.30
CA LEU A 146 -4.11 4.63 -13.25
C LEU A 146 -5.14 3.71 -12.57
N SER A 147 -4.88 3.27 -11.34
CA SER A 147 -5.80 2.38 -10.61
C SER A 147 -6.80 3.11 -9.71
N ALA A 148 -6.60 4.41 -9.45
CA ALA A 148 -7.39 5.18 -8.50
C ALA A 148 -8.91 5.02 -8.70
N SER A 149 -9.57 4.44 -7.70
CA SER A 149 -10.99 4.09 -7.77
C SER A 149 -11.71 4.28 -6.43
N SER A 150 -11.15 5.09 -5.53
CA SER A 150 -11.68 5.32 -4.18
C SER A 150 -11.94 6.78 -3.81
N PRO A 151 -12.73 7.55 -4.58
CA PRO A 151 -12.97 8.95 -4.26
C PRO A 151 -13.98 9.17 -3.12
N TRP A 152 -14.79 8.18 -2.79
CA TRP A 152 -15.87 8.28 -1.80
C TRP A 152 -15.53 7.53 -0.50
N TRP A 153 -16.01 8.07 0.62
CA TRP A 153 -15.90 7.43 1.93
C TRP A 153 -17.12 7.74 2.80
N GLY A 154 -17.88 6.70 3.18
CA GLY A 154 -19.01 6.85 4.10
C GLY A 154 -20.13 7.77 3.58
N GLY A 155 -20.24 7.92 2.26
CA GLY A 155 -21.26 8.73 1.58
C GLY A 155 -20.79 10.12 1.19
N GLU A 156 -19.54 10.47 1.52
CA GLU A 156 -18.96 11.79 1.26
C GLU A 156 -17.87 11.71 0.19
N ASP A 157 -17.82 12.73 -0.66
CA ASP A 157 -16.69 12.94 -1.58
C ASP A 157 -15.48 13.40 -0.76
N THR A 158 -14.42 12.61 -0.79
CA THR A 158 -13.20 12.89 -0.02
C THR A 158 -12.34 13.98 -0.66
N GLY A 159 -12.58 14.27 -1.95
CA GLY A 159 -11.71 15.07 -2.78
C GLY A 159 -10.42 14.35 -3.20
N TYR A 160 -10.22 13.07 -2.86
CA TYR A 160 -9.10 12.26 -3.34
C TYR A 160 -9.53 11.42 -4.55
N ALA A 161 -8.57 11.02 -5.39
CA ALA A 161 -8.79 9.98 -6.40
C ALA A 161 -8.63 8.59 -5.79
N SER A 162 -7.63 8.41 -4.93
CA SER A 162 -7.45 7.23 -4.10
C SER A 162 -7.43 7.60 -2.61
N ASN A 163 -8.58 7.49 -1.95
CA ASN A 163 -8.65 7.56 -0.49
C ASN A 163 -8.05 6.32 0.17
N ARG A 164 -8.10 5.15 -0.50
CA ARG A 164 -7.51 3.90 0.00
C ARG A 164 -6.03 4.07 0.34
N ALA A 165 -5.24 4.68 -0.55
CA ALA A 165 -3.82 4.90 -0.32
C ALA A 165 -3.55 5.76 0.94
N MET A 166 -4.42 6.72 1.21
CA MET A 166 -4.32 7.63 2.36
C MET A 166 -4.79 6.99 3.67
N MET A 167 -5.76 6.08 3.60
CA MET A 167 -6.22 5.29 4.74
C MET A 167 -5.20 4.23 5.17
N PHE A 168 -4.66 3.49 4.22
CA PHE A 168 -3.78 2.36 4.53
C PHE A 168 -2.50 2.81 5.26
N GLN A 169 -1.91 3.94 4.87
CA GLN A 169 -0.68 4.47 5.48
C GLN A 169 -0.84 4.94 6.94
N GLN A 170 -2.05 4.98 7.49
CA GLN A 170 -2.25 5.30 8.91
C GLN A 170 -1.90 4.12 9.82
N LEU A 171 -1.77 2.91 9.26
CA LEU A 171 -1.38 1.73 10.02
C LEU A 171 0.12 1.74 10.32
N PRO A 172 0.56 1.21 11.48
CA PRO A 172 1.97 0.94 11.73
C PRO A 172 2.56 0.12 10.59
N THR A 173 3.81 0.43 10.24
CA THR A 173 4.60 -0.22 9.16
C THR A 173 3.95 -0.20 7.77
N ALA A 174 2.87 0.57 7.57
CA ALA A 174 2.21 0.72 6.30
C ALA A 174 2.68 1.97 5.55
N GLY A 175 2.54 1.95 4.21
CA GLY A 175 2.92 3.05 3.34
C GLY A 175 4.21 2.78 2.57
N LEU A 176 4.94 3.85 2.24
CA LEU A 176 6.11 3.74 1.39
C LEU A 176 7.24 2.93 2.06
N PRO A 177 7.89 2.00 1.35
CA PRO A 177 9.08 1.33 1.85
C PRO A 177 10.24 2.32 2.04
N PHE A 178 11.16 1.98 2.93
CA PHE A 178 12.45 2.65 2.97
C PHE A 178 13.29 2.26 1.74
N GLN A 179 14.08 3.22 1.24
CA GLN A 179 14.94 3.02 0.07
C GLN A 179 16.28 2.42 0.48
N PHE A 180 16.39 1.09 0.46
CA PHE A 180 17.64 0.36 0.65
C PHE A 180 18.29 -0.01 -0.69
N GLN A 181 19.61 -0.14 -0.70
CA GLN A 181 20.38 -0.53 -1.89
C GLN A 181 20.86 -1.98 -1.83
N THR A 182 20.87 -2.58 -0.64
CA THR A 182 21.32 -3.96 -0.44
C THR A 182 20.33 -4.77 0.37
N TRP A 183 20.35 -6.08 0.15
CA TRP A 183 19.55 -7.01 0.94
C TRP A 183 19.91 -6.97 2.44
N ALA A 184 21.21 -6.80 2.76
CA ALA A 184 21.67 -6.76 4.14
C ALA A 184 21.13 -5.55 4.94
N GLU A 185 20.93 -4.40 4.29
CA GLU A 185 20.26 -3.25 4.91
C GLU A 185 18.80 -3.58 5.27
N PHE A 186 18.09 -4.26 4.38
CA PHE A 186 16.74 -4.75 4.66
C PHE A 186 16.71 -5.77 5.80
N GLU A 187 17.66 -6.72 5.83
CA GLU A 187 17.77 -7.67 6.95
C GLU A 187 18.04 -6.98 8.28
N GLY A 188 18.88 -5.94 8.30
CA GLY A 188 19.13 -5.09 9.46
C GLY A 188 17.85 -4.39 9.93
N PHE A 189 17.09 -3.80 9.00
CA PHE A 189 15.78 -3.23 9.29
C PHE A 189 14.81 -4.26 9.90
N VAL A 190 14.68 -5.44 9.29
CA VAL A 190 13.81 -6.51 9.80
C VAL A 190 14.23 -6.96 11.20
N TYR A 191 15.54 -7.06 11.44
CA TYR A 191 16.08 -7.39 12.77
C TYR A 191 15.67 -6.34 13.80
N ASP A 192 15.84 -5.04 13.51
CA ASP A 192 15.50 -3.96 14.42
C ASP A 192 14.00 -3.91 14.73
N GLN A 193 13.15 -4.12 13.71
CA GLN A 193 11.69 -4.15 13.87
C GLN A 193 11.24 -5.32 14.76
N LYS A 194 11.83 -6.50 14.60
CA LYS A 194 11.59 -7.67 15.47
C LYS A 194 12.13 -7.44 16.87
N LYS A 195 13.33 -6.88 16.98
CA LYS A 195 14.01 -6.66 18.26
C LYS A 195 13.24 -5.70 19.16
N THR A 196 12.60 -4.70 18.57
CA THR A 196 11.79 -3.69 19.24
C THR A 196 10.35 -4.12 19.48
N GLY A 197 9.91 -5.25 18.90
CA GLY A 197 8.52 -5.72 18.98
C GLY A 197 7.55 -4.91 18.13
N ILE A 198 8.03 -4.18 17.12
CA ILE A 198 7.16 -3.49 16.15
C ILE A 198 6.45 -4.52 15.27
N ILE A 199 7.15 -5.61 14.93
CA ILE A 199 6.60 -6.76 14.22
C ILE A 199 7.01 -8.05 14.93
N ASP A 200 6.13 -9.06 14.93
CA ASP A 200 6.50 -10.42 15.31
C ASP A 200 6.89 -11.23 14.06
N HIS A 201 6.13 -11.02 12.99
CA HIS A 201 6.31 -11.68 11.70
C HIS A 201 6.60 -10.68 10.57
N MET A 202 7.26 -11.14 9.51
CA MET A 202 7.69 -10.27 8.41
C MET A 202 6.52 -9.80 7.54
N ASP A 203 5.43 -10.57 7.47
CA ASP A 203 4.19 -10.20 6.77
C ASP A 203 3.44 -9.05 7.47
N GLU A 204 3.83 -8.67 8.69
CA GLU A 204 3.39 -7.43 9.33
C GLU A 204 4.12 -6.18 8.80
N ILE A 205 5.10 -6.31 7.90
CA ILE A 205 5.62 -5.17 7.13
C ILE A 205 4.59 -4.88 6.01
N ARG A 206 3.86 -3.79 6.18
CA ARG A 206 2.71 -3.41 5.35
C ARG A 206 3.09 -2.39 4.28
N TRP A 207 4.31 -2.45 3.77
CA TRP A 207 4.74 -1.53 2.73
C TRP A 207 3.94 -1.71 1.44
N ASP A 208 3.72 -0.60 0.75
CA ASP A 208 2.99 -0.56 -0.52
C ASP A 208 3.72 -1.33 -1.63
N ILE A 209 5.06 -1.44 -1.52
CA ILE A 209 5.89 -2.33 -2.33
C ILE A 209 6.84 -3.04 -1.36
N ARG A 210 6.84 -4.37 -1.35
CA ARG A 210 7.63 -5.14 -0.37
C ARG A 210 8.26 -6.40 -0.95
N PRO A 211 9.37 -6.87 -0.35
CA PRO A 211 9.85 -8.22 -0.60
C PRO A 211 8.86 -9.26 -0.07
N SER A 212 8.66 -10.34 -0.82
CA SER A 212 8.00 -11.56 -0.37
C SER A 212 8.98 -12.76 -0.48
N PRO A 213 9.87 -12.96 0.51
CA PRO A 213 10.90 -14.01 0.47
C PRO A 213 10.35 -15.43 0.41
N HIS A 214 9.16 -15.68 0.98
CA HIS A 214 8.55 -17.00 0.95
C HIS A 214 8.07 -17.39 -0.47
N LEU A 215 7.82 -16.40 -1.33
CA LEU A 215 7.48 -16.60 -2.75
C LEU A 215 8.65 -16.31 -3.69
N GLY A 216 9.73 -15.68 -3.21
CA GLY A 216 10.82 -15.20 -4.06
C GLY A 216 10.39 -14.05 -4.99
N THR A 217 9.48 -13.18 -4.52
CA THR A 217 8.88 -12.12 -5.36
C THR A 217 9.07 -10.73 -4.76
N ILE A 218 8.93 -9.71 -5.59
CA ILE A 218 8.51 -8.37 -5.15
C ILE A 218 6.98 -8.32 -5.27
N GLU A 219 6.34 -7.87 -4.21
CA GLU A 219 4.89 -7.69 -4.14
C GLU A 219 4.56 -6.18 -4.23
N ILE A 220 3.80 -5.82 -5.26
CA ILE A 220 3.35 -4.46 -5.54
C ILE A 220 1.88 -4.37 -5.12
N ARG A 221 1.60 -3.58 -4.08
CA ARG A 221 0.28 -3.40 -3.44
C ARG A 221 -0.29 -1.99 -3.62
N VAL A 222 0.28 -1.24 -4.56
CA VAL A 222 -0.04 0.17 -4.81
C VAL A 222 -1.46 0.34 -5.31
N CYS A 223 -1.92 -0.55 -6.18
CA CYS A 223 -3.16 -0.38 -6.91
C CYS A 223 -4.40 -0.48 -6.00
N ASP A 224 -5.35 0.43 -6.21
CA ASP A 224 -6.72 0.27 -5.73
C ASP A 224 -7.41 -0.91 -6.42
N GLY A 225 -8.57 -1.31 -5.93
CA GLY A 225 -9.41 -2.32 -6.58
C GLY A 225 -9.76 -1.92 -8.02
N ILE A 226 -9.60 -2.85 -8.96
CA ILE A 226 -9.88 -2.67 -10.38
C ILE A 226 -11.15 -3.44 -10.75
N SER A 227 -12.08 -2.81 -11.46
CA SER A 227 -13.44 -3.34 -11.67
C SER A 227 -13.59 -4.32 -12.83
N ASN A 228 -12.59 -4.43 -13.71
CA ASN A 228 -12.68 -5.21 -14.94
C ASN A 228 -11.33 -5.85 -15.33
N LEU A 229 -11.42 -6.98 -16.04
CA LEU A 229 -10.24 -7.76 -16.45
C LEU A 229 -9.33 -7.03 -17.45
N ARG A 230 -9.86 -6.11 -18.27
CA ARG A 230 -9.06 -5.41 -19.29
C ARG A 230 -8.08 -4.44 -18.63
N GLU A 231 -8.56 -3.60 -17.73
CA GLU A 231 -7.72 -2.68 -16.95
C GLU A 231 -6.82 -3.43 -15.98
N LEU A 232 -7.30 -4.54 -15.41
CA LEU A 232 -6.48 -5.42 -14.57
C LEU A 232 -5.29 -5.98 -15.36
N GLY A 233 -5.55 -6.61 -16.51
CA GLY A 233 -4.52 -7.15 -17.39
C GLY A 233 -3.50 -6.09 -17.82
N ALA A 234 -3.99 -4.89 -18.15
CA ALA A 234 -3.14 -3.77 -18.51
C ALA A 234 -2.17 -3.36 -17.38
N LEU A 235 -2.68 -3.18 -16.16
CA LEU A 235 -1.84 -2.79 -15.02
C LEU A 235 -0.90 -3.90 -14.55
N VAL A 236 -1.27 -5.16 -14.77
CA VAL A 236 -0.42 -6.33 -14.52
C VAL A 236 0.71 -6.39 -15.51
N ALA A 237 0.43 -6.25 -16.80
CA ALA A 237 1.45 -6.19 -17.84
C ALA A 237 2.40 -5.01 -17.62
N PHE A 238 1.86 -3.84 -17.28
CA PHE A 238 2.66 -2.66 -16.96
C PHE A 238 3.61 -2.89 -15.77
N THR A 239 3.07 -3.43 -14.67
CA THR A 239 3.88 -3.75 -13.48
C THR A 239 4.95 -4.80 -13.79
N HIS A 240 4.61 -5.85 -14.53
CA HIS A 240 5.55 -6.88 -14.93
C HIS A 240 6.66 -6.32 -15.83
N CYS A 241 6.30 -5.50 -16.82
CA CYS A 241 7.27 -4.84 -17.71
C CYS A 241 8.22 -3.92 -16.95
N LEU A 242 7.72 -3.12 -15.99
CA LEU A 242 8.56 -2.24 -15.17
C LEU A 242 9.58 -3.04 -14.37
N VAL A 243 9.17 -4.12 -13.72
CA VAL A 243 10.08 -4.96 -12.92
C VAL A 243 11.14 -5.61 -13.81
N VAL A 244 10.75 -6.17 -14.96
CA VAL A 244 11.67 -6.83 -15.90
C VAL A 244 12.62 -5.83 -16.56
N ASP A 245 12.17 -4.62 -16.88
CA ASP A 245 13.03 -3.53 -17.37
C ASP A 245 14.12 -3.20 -16.35
N LEU A 246 13.74 -2.97 -15.08
CA LEU A 246 14.68 -2.67 -14.00
C LEU A 246 15.64 -3.83 -13.73
N ASP A 247 15.15 -5.07 -13.78
CA ASP A 247 15.98 -6.27 -13.62
C ASP A 247 17.04 -6.39 -14.73
N ARG A 248 16.65 -6.18 -16.00
CA ARG A 248 17.57 -6.22 -17.15
C ARG A 248 18.62 -5.12 -17.09
N ARG A 249 18.24 -3.92 -16.64
CA ARG A 249 19.18 -2.80 -16.47
C ARG A 249 20.21 -3.08 -15.39
N LEU A 250 19.82 -3.73 -14.29
CA LEU A 250 20.76 -4.21 -13.28
C LEU A 250 21.73 -5.26 -13.85
N ASP A 251 21.24 -6.21 -14.63
CA ASP A 251 22.11 -7.22 -15.27
C ASP A 251 23.07 -6.59 -16.29
N ALA A 252 22.68 -5.48 -16.92
CA ALA A 252 23.54 -4.68 -17.78
C ALA A 252 24.57 -3.83 -16.99
N GLY A 253 24.57 -3.89 -15.65
CA GLY A 253 25.50 -3.17 -14.78
C GLY A 253 25.11 -1.72 -14.52
N GLU A 254 23.88 -1.30 -14.85
CA GLU A 254 23.41 0.04 -14.55
C GLU A 254 23.16 0.23 -13.05
N THR A 255 23.40 1.44 -12.57
CA THR A 255 22.83 1.88 -11.29
C THR A 255 21.41 2.38 -11.54
N LEU A 256 20.42 1.76 -10.89
CA LEU A 256 19.03 2.15 -11.09
C LEU A 256 18.76 3.55 -10.50
N PRO A 257 18.01 4.40 -11.22
CA PRO A 257 17.69 5.73 -10.74
C PRO A 257 16.73 5.65 -9.55
N THR A 258 16.93 6.55 -8.59
CA THR A 258 16.03 6.75 -7.45
C THR A 258 15.81 8.24 -7.25
N MET A 259 14.69 8.61 -6.62
CA MET A 259 14.44 9.98 -6.20
C MET A 259 14.59 10.13 -4.67
N PRO A 260 14.87 11.34 -4.16
CA PRO A 260 14.89 11.60 -2.74
C PRO A 260 13.57 11.19 -2.05
N PRO A 261 13.61 10.72 -0.79
CA PRO A 261 12.42 10.21 -0.10
C PRO A 261 11.27 11.22 0.00
N TRP A 262 11.57 12.52 0.07
CA TRP A 262 10.55 13.57 0.10
C TRP A 262 9.83 13.74 -1.25
N HIS A 263 10.49 13.48 -2.39
CA HIS A 263 9.82 13.44 -3.69
C HIS A 263 8.92 12.19 -3.80
N VAL A 264 9.38 11.03 -3.32
CA VAL A 264 8.54 9.82 -3.31
C VAL A 264 7.27 10.06 -2.49
N GLN A 265 7.42 10.63 -1.28
CA GLN A 265 6.31 10.94 -0.40
C GLN A 265 5.32 11.92 -1.04
N GLU A 266 5.84 12.99 -1.64
CA GLU A 266 5.01 13.97 -2.36
C GLU A 266 4.28 13.33 -3.54
N ASN A 267 4.95 12.52 -4.36
CA ASN A 267 4.34 11.83 -5.50
C ASN A 267 3.23 10.87 -5.09
N LYS A 268 3.39 10.13 -3.99
CA LYS A 268 2.31 9.32 -3.42
C LYS A 268 1.09 10.18 -3.12
N TRP A 269 1.28 11.32 -2.46
CA TRP A 269 0.18 12.21 -2.11
C TRP A 269 -0.46 12.84 -3.36
N ARG A 270 0.34 13.34 -4.32
CA ARG A 270 -0.16 13.95 -5.56
C ARG A 270 -0.99 12.96 -6.38
N ALA A 271 -0.49 11.73 -6.56
CA ALA A 271 -1.24 10.69 -7.27
C ALA A 271 -2.52 10.30 -6.53
N ALA A 272 -2.47 10.14 -5.20
CA ALA A 272 -3.66 9.87 -4.40
C ALA A 272 -4.71 10.99 -4.51
N ARG A 273 -4.27 12.26 -4.51
CA ARG A 273 -5.15 13.43 -4.51
C ARG A 273 -5.72 13.76 -5.89
N TYR A 274 -4.90 13.72 -6.93
CA TYR A 274 -5.22 14.23 -8.26
C TYR A 274 -5.42 13.13 -9.30
N GLY A 275 -5.07 11.87 -8.99
CA GLY A 275 -5.20 10.77 -9.94
C GLY A 275 -4.46 11.07 -11.24
N LEU A 276 -5.15 10.92 -12.37
CA LEU A 276 -4.60 11.13 -13.71
C LEU A 276 -4.23 12.59 -14.04
N ASP A 277 -4.65 13.56 -13.23
CA ASP A 277 -4.25 14.97 -13.37
C ASP A 277 -3.04 15.34 -12.52
N ALA A 278 -2.41 14.36 -11.86
CA ALA A 278 -1.23 14.62 -11.06
C ALA A 278 -0.07 15.11 -11.95
N VAL A 279 0.50 16.27 -11.59
CA VAL A 279 1.84 16.68 -12.02
C VAL A 279 2.85 16.03 -11.08
N ILE A 280 3.57 15.05 -11.57
CA ILE A 280 4.47 14.19 -10.80
C ILE A 280 5.92 14.66 -10.94
N ILE A 281 6.71 14.42 -9.91
CA ILE A 281 8.16 14.65 -9.91
C ILE A 281 8.82 13.43 -10.54
N LEU A 282 9.63 13.62 -11.57
CA LEU A 282 10.19 12.55 -12.39
C LEU A 282 11.52 12.02 -11.85
N ASP A 283 12.30 12.86 -11.17
CA ASP A 283 13.67 12.52 -10.79
C ASP A 283 14.20 13.28 -9.56
N ALA A 284 15.50 13.11 -9.29
CA ALA A 284 16.21 13.76 -8.20
C ALA A 284 16.49 15.25 -8.43
N ASP A 285 16.42 15.72 -9.68
CA ASP A 285 16.62 17.12 -10.07
C ASP A 285 15.31 17.92 -10.01
N SER A 286 14.24 17.31 -9.51
CA SER A 286 12.91 17.92 -9.35
C SER A 286 12.23 18.28 -10.67
N ASN A 287 12.58 17.63 -11.78
CA ASN A 287 11.81 17.78 -13.02
C ASN A 287 10.39 17.27 -12.82
N GLU A 288 9.40 17.93 -13.43
CA GLU A 288 7.99 17.57 -13.27
C GLU A 288 7.24 17.50 -14.60
N ARG A 289 6.21 16.66 -14.62
CA ARG A 289 5.33 16.50 -15.79
C ARG A 289 3.98 15.93 -15.39
N LEU A 290 2.96 16.14 -16.22
CA LEU A 290 1.69 15.45 -16.06
C LEU A 290 1.90 13.92 -16.19
N VAL A 291 1.34 13.15 -15.26
CA VAL A 291 1.53 11.68 -15.19
C VAL A 291 1.13 10.99 -16.50
N THR A 292 0.09 11.47 -17.19
CA THR A 292 -0.37 10.90 -18.46
C THR A 292 0.54 11.24 -19.64
N GLU A 293 1.25 12.36 -19.61
CA GLU A 293 2.22 12.70 -20.65
C GLU A 293 3.50 11.87 -20.49
N ASP A 294 3.98 11.72 -19.26
CA ASP A 294 5.14 10.87 -18.95
C ASP A 294 4.83 9.39 -19.23
N LEU A 295 3.60 8.95 -18.94
CA LEU A 295 3.13 7.60 -19.23
C LEU A 295 3.31 7.20 -20.70
N ASN A 296 3.07 8.10 -21.65
CA ASN A 296 3.19 7.78 -23.08
C ASN A 296 4.63 7.39 -23.47
N ASP A 297 5.61 8.15 -22.97
CA ASP A 297 7.02 7.88 -23.20
C ASP A 297 7.46 6.58 -22.48
N LEU A 298 6.92 6.37 -21.29
CA LEU A 298 7.15 5.16 -20.51
C LEU A 298 6.60 3.90 -21.22
N LEU A 299 5.39 3.94 -21.77
CA LEU A 299 4.81 2.82 -22.52
C LEU A 299 5.62 2.52 -23.79
N THR A 300 6.06 3.56 -24.50
CA THR A 300 6.95 3.42 -25.67
C THR A 300 8.26 2.72 -25.29
N ARG A 301 8.87 3.13 -24.17
CA ARG A 301 10.12 2.53 -23.67
C ARG A 301 9.96 1.06 -23.27
N LEU A 302 8.81 0.69 -22.72
CA LEU A 302 8.51 -0.67 -22.25
C LEU A 302 8.04 -1.62 -23.37
N GLU A 303 7.74 -1.11 -24.56
CA GLU A 303 7.24 -1.93 -25.68
C GLU A 303 8.15 -3.13 -26.03
N PRO A 304 9.50 -3.02 -26.09
CA PRO A 304 10.35 -4.18 -26.33
C PRO A 304 10.29 -5.22 -25.21
N VAL A 305 10.10 -4.79 -23.96
CA VAL A 305 9.94 -5.68 -22.81
C VAL A 305 8.62 -6.42 -22.91
N ALA A 306 7.51 -5.71 -23.19
CA ALA A 306 6.20 -6.33 -23.34
C ALA A 306 6.15 -7.35 -24.48
N LYS A 307 6.80 -7.05 -25.62
CA LYS A 307 6.98 -8.01 -26.71
C LYS A 307 7.70 -9.28 -26.25
N SER A 308 8.78 -9.14 -25.49
CA SER A 308 9.52 -10.31 -24.97
C SER A 308 8.75 -11.12 -23.91
N LEU A 309 7.75 -10.51 -23.27
CA LEU A 309 6.89 -11.14 -22.26
C LEU A 309 5.55 -11.60 -22.83
N ASN A 310 5.34 -11.50 -24.15
CA ASN A 310 4.07 -11.80 -24.81
C ASN A 310 2.87 -11.05 -24.19
N CYS A 311 3.06 -9.79 -23.82
CA CYS A 311 2.01 -8.95 -23.22
C CYS A 311 1.91 -7.55 -23.84
N ALA A 312 2.28 -7.42 -25.13
CA ALA A 312 2.27 -6.15 -25.85
C ALA A 312 0.86 -5.55 -25.97
N ASP A 313 -0.16 -6.39 -26.18
CA ASP A 313 -1.55 -5.95 -26.29
C ASP A 313 -2.08 -5.44 -24.94
N GLU A 314 -1.77 -6.13 -23.85
CA GLU A 314 -2.11 -5.69 -22.49
C GLU A 314 -1.38 -4.40 -22.13
N LEU A 315 -0.09 -4.26 -22.46
CA LEU A 315 0.64 -3.01 -22.22
C LEU A 315 0.01 -1.85 -23.01
N ALA A 316 -0.36 -2.08 -24.28
CA ALA A 316 -1.01 -1.06 -25.10
C ALA A 316 -2.35 -0.60 -24.51
N ALA A 317 -3.09 -1.50 -23.86
CA ALA A 317 -4.36 -1.18 -23.21
C ALA A 317 -4.22 -0.20 -22.03
N VAL A 318 -3.01 0.00 -21.47
CA VAL A 318 -2.77 1.00 -20.40
C VAL A 318 -3.11 2.41 -20.89
N ALA A 319 -2.80 2.74 -22.14
CA ALA A 319 -3.09 4.05 -22.73
C ALA A 319 -4.60 4.33 -22.87
N GLU A 320 -5.44 3.30 -22.79
CA GLU A 320 -6.89 3.44 -22.87
C GLU A 320 -7.52 3.89 -21.55
N ILE A 321 -6.85 3.66 -20.41
CA ILE A 321 -7.36 3.98 -19.06
C ILE A 321 -7.60 5.49 -18.92
N PRO A 322 -6.65 6.38 -19.28
CA PRO A 322 -6.92 7.82 -19.24
C PRO A 322 -8.00 8.24 -20.25
N ALA A 323 -8.04 7.61 -21.42
CA ALA A 323 -9.02 7.93 -22.46
C ALA A 323 -10.46 7.52 -22.08
N SER A 324 -10.63 6.43 -21.33
CA SER A 324 -11.95 5.99 -20.83
C SER A 324 -12.47 6.95 -19.75
N ALA A 325 -11.60 7.43 -18.86
CA ALA A 325 -11.92 8.42 -17.83
C ALA A 325 -12.40 9.76 -18.41
N LEU A 326 -11.81 10.19 -19.53
CA LEU A 326 -12.23 11.41 -20.24
C LEU A 326 -13.63 11.26 -20.87
N ARG A 327 -14.05 10.05 -21.25
CA ARG A 327 -15.38 9.83 -21.86
C ARG A 327 -16.52 9.79 -20.84
N THR A 328 -16.26 9.38 -19.60
CA THR A 328 -17.28 9.30 -18.53
C THR A 328 -17.57 10.65 -17.88
N SER A 329 -16.69 11.64 -18.02
CA SER A 329 -16.81 12.99 -17.41
C SER A 329 -17.68 13.99 -18.18
N GLY A 330 -18.16 13.66 -19.39
CA GLY A 330 -18.87 14.59 -20.28
C GLY A 330 -20.30 15.02 -19.89
N SER A 331 -20.76 14.85 -18.65
CA SER A 331 -22.17 15.13 -18.28
C SER A 331 -22.42 15.93 -17.00
N GLY A 332 -21.43 16.60 -16.43
CA GLY A 332 -21.62 17.57 -15.34
C GLY A 332 -20.29 17.97 -14.73
N GLY A 333 -20.13 19.26 -14.36
CA GLY A 333 -18.86 19.86 -13.92
C GLY A 333 -18.30 19.33 -12.60
N TRP A 334 -17.85 18.07 -12.58
CA TRP A 334 -17.23 17.38 -11.47
C TRP A 334 -15.71 17.24 -11.69
N PRO A 335 -14.90 17.18 -10.62
CA PRO A 335 -13.47 16.89 -10.72
C PRO A 335 -13.21 15.58 -11.47
N ARG A 336 -12.11 15.55 -12.23
CA ARG A 336 -11.62 14.48 -13.10
C ARG A 336 -11.11 13.25 -12.33
N THR A 337 -11.93 12.67 -11.45
CA THR A 337 -11.64 11.35 -10.91
C THR A 337 -12.02 10.29 -11.92
N THR A 338 -11.14 9.29 -12.07
CA THR A 338 -11.38 8.05 -12.79
C THR A 338 -12.59 7.35 -12.14
N THR A 339 -13.81 7.77 -12.49
CA THR A 339 -14.97 6.88 -12.41
C THR A 339 -14.82 5.90 -13.57
N ALA A 340 -13.75 5.10 -13.53
CA ALA A 340 -13.57 3.96 -14.40
C ALA A 340 -14.69 2.98 -14.04
N THR A 341 -15.80 3.07 -14.77
CA THR A 341 -16.70 1.94 -15.02
C THR A 341 -16.96 1.04 -13.81
N CYS A 342 -17.26 1.59 -12.63
CA CYS A 342 -17.66 0.85 -11.42
C CYS A 342 -19.05 0.21 -11.55
N ALA A 343 -19.47 -0.08 -12.77
CA ALA A 343 -20.78 -0.54 -13.12
C ALA A 343 -20.68 -1.46 -14.33
N PRO A 344 -21.17 -2.71 -14.27
CA PRO A 344 -21.60 -3.38 -15.50
C PRO A 344 -22.55 -2.43 -16.24
N SER A 345 -22.58 -2.48 -17.56
CA SER A 345 -23.32 -1.56 -18.46
C SER A 345 -24.82 -1.37 -18.13
N SER A 346 -25.38 -2.13 -17.18
CA SER A 346 -26.71 -1.99 -16.61
C SER A 346 -26.82 -1.09 -15.35
N MET A 347 -25.73 -0.54 -14.81
CA MET A 347 -25.73 0.09 -13.47
C MET A 347 -25.35 1.58 -13.52
N ARG A 348 -26.32 2.45 -13.87
CA ARG A 348 -26.19 3.90 -13.67
C ARG A 348 -26.52 4.24 -12.22
N TRP A 349 -25.54 4.76 -11.47
CA TRP A 349 -25.78 5.36 -10.17
C TRP A 349 -26.48 6.70 -10.36
N LEU A 350 -27.80 6.72 -10.13
CA LEU A 350 -28.55 7.98 -9.97
C LEU A 350 -28.57 8.31 -8.49
N PRO A 351 -28.15 9.52 -8.06
CA PRO A 351 -28.37 9.95 -6.70
C PRO A 351 -29.87 9.96 -6.42
N SER A 352 -30.28 9.39 -5.29
CA SER A 352 -31.64 9.53 -4.79
C SER A 352 -31.91 10.99 -4.49
N SER A 353 -32.77 11.60 -5.30
CA SER A 353 -33.24 12.96 -5.12
C SER A 353 -34.19 13.04 -3.92
N THR A 354 -33.66 13.22 -2.70
CA THR A 354 -34.49 13.64 -1.56
C THR A 354 -33.67 14.32 -0.45
N SER A 355 -33.40 15.61 -0.66
CA SER A 355 -33.36 16.60 0.42
C SER A 355 -33.76 17.96 -0.17
N LYS A 356 -35.06 18.09 -0.49
CA LYS A 356 -35.65 19.38 -0.79
C LYS A 356 -35.58 20.26 0.46
N ASN A 357 -34.89 21.39 0.31
CA ASN A 357 -35.15 22.70 0.89
C ASN A 357 -36.23 22.76 1.98
N LEU A 358 -35.80 23.00 3.21
CA LEU A 358 -36.61 23.59 4.27
C LEU A 358 -35.76 24.63 5.01
N PHE A 359 -35.61 25.79 4.38
CA PHE A 359 -35.34 27.05 5.09
C PHE A 359 -35.90 28.20 4.23
N GLU A 360 -37.17 28.52 4.45
CA GLU A 360 -37.73 29.82 4.09
C GLU A 360 -37.93 30.67 5.37
N ARG A 361 -37.34 31.88 5.33
CA ARG A 361 -37.83 33.18 5.85
C ARG A 361 -38.31 33.22 7.32
N GLY A 362 -37.54 33.73 8.28
CA GLY A 362 -37.37 35.17 8.63
C GLY A 362 -37.69 35.37 10.13
N PRO A 363 -37.57 36.57 10.78
CA PRO A 363 -37.05 37.86 10.33
C PRO A 363 -35.91 38.43 11.21
N THR A 364 -35.43 39.62 10.81
CA THR A 364 -34.29 40.37 11.34
C THR A 364 -34.64 41.46 12.38
N LEU A 365 -33.63 41.81 13.21
CA LEU A 365 -33.34 43.05 13.99
C LEU A 365 -33.85 43.20 15.44
N PRO A 366 -33.23 44.05 16.32
CA PRO A 366 -31.90 44.71 16.27
C PRO A 366 -31.06 44.70 17.59
N GLY A 367 -29.76 44.96 17.40
CA GLY A 367 -28.71 45.56 18.25
C GLY A 367 -28.81 45.73 19.78
N THR A 368 -27.70 45.43 20.46
CA THR A 368 -27.03 46.35 21.42
C THR A 368 -25.57 45.93 21.62
N ALA A 369 -24.68 46.93 21.63
CA ALA A 369 -23.27 46.82 21.93
C ALA A 369 -23.01 46.77 23.45
N HIS A 370 -22.03 45.97 23.88
CA HIS A 370 -21.21 46.30 25.05
C HIS A 370 -19.77 45.80 24.83
N ALA A 371 -18.84 46.74 24.92
CA ALA A 371 -17.41 46.51 25.01
C ALA A 371 -17.02 46.03 26.42
N VAL A 372 -15.85 45.38 26.55
CA VAL A 372 -14.72 45.81 27.42
C VAL A 372 -13.76 44.63 27.77
N ARG A 373 -12.48 44.80 27.37
CA ARG A 373 -11.19 44.36 27.99
C ARG A 373 -10.89 42.85 28.12
N SER A 374 -9.63 42.37 28.20
CA SER A 374 -8.28 42.76 27.76
C SER A 374 -7.31 41.65 28.23
N SER A 375 -6.67 40.94 27.29
CA SER A 375 -5.39 40.18 27.33
C SER A 375 -5.06 39.23 28.52
N PRO A 376 -3.87 38.56 28.56
CA PRO A 376 -3.64 37.23 27.99
C PRO A 376 -3.09 36.20 29.02
N ALA A 377 -3.14 34.90 28.72
CA ALA A 377 -2.33 33.93 29.45
C ALA A 377 -1.91 32.75 28.56
N VAL A 378 -0.61 32.70 28.30
CA VAL A 378 0.16 31.57 27.78
C VAL A 378 0.29 30.54 28.89
N ALA A 379 0.04 29.26 28.61
CA ALA A 379 0.48 28.16 29.45
C ALA A 379 1.04 27.03 28.57
N ALA A 380 2.36 26.87 28.64
CA ALA A 380 3.11 25.76 28.10
C ALA A 380 2.83 24.49 28.92
N ILE A 381 2.65 23.35 28.26
CA ILE A 381 2.63 22.04 28.91
C ILE A 381 3.88 21.28 28.43
N SER A 382 4.84 21.16 29.34
CA SER A 382 5.97 20.23 29.25
C SER A 382 5.51 18.84 29.71
N ILE A 383 5.69 17.83 28.88
CA ILE A 383 5.54 16.41 29.26
C ILE A 383 6.93 15.87 29.60
N LEU A 384 7.18 15.62 30.88
CA LEU A 384 8.29 14.81 31.36
C LEU A 384 7.85 13.35 31.45
N SER A 385 8.73 12.48 30.95
CA SER A 385 8.63 11.02 30.89
C SER A 385 8.67 10.36 32.26
N ASP A 386 7.80 9.38 32.49
CA ASP A 386 7.82 8.55 33.70
C ASP A 386 8.28 7.11 33.38
N ARG A 387 9.54 6.83 33.73
CA ARG A 387 10.18 5.50 33.74
C ARG A 387 10.81 5.32 35.12
N ALA A 388 10.06 4.83 36.10
CA ALA A 388 10.62 4.19 37.29
C ALA A 388 9.53 3.57 38.16
N LEU A 389 9.27 2.26 38.04
CA LEU A 389 8.75 1.44 39.15
C LEU A 389 8.84 -0.05 38.78
N LYS A 390 9.85 -0.72 39.34
CA LYS A 390 9.88 -2.11 39.83
C LYS A 390 11.26 -2.75 39.66
N ARG A 391 12.16 -2.42 40.59
CA ARG A 391 13.15 -3.37 41.12
C ARG A 391 13.21 -3.19 42.64
N LEU A 392 13.48 -4.31 43.32
CA LEU A 392 13.75 -4.51 44.75
C LEU A 392 12.55 -4.88 45.62
N ARG A 393 12.40 -6.19 45.90
CA ARG A 393 12.40 -6.75 47.27
C ARG A 393 12.75 -8.25 47.24
N HIS A 394 13.30 -8.70 48.35
CA HIS A 394 14.22 -9.83 48.59
C HIS A 394 13.66 -11.27 48.55
N ASN A 395 14.54 -12.19 48.09
CA ASN A 395 15.04 -13.45 48.68
C ASN A 395 14.27 -14.30 49.73
N GLN A 396 14.27 -15.62 49.45
CA GLN A 396 14.27 -16.84 50.32
C GLN A 396 12.92 -17.52 50.71
N PRO A 397 12.89 -18.85 51.05
CA PRO A 397 12.87 -20.00 50.12
C PRO A 397 11.66 -20.97 50.37
N ALA A 398 11.59 -22.05 49.58
CA ALA A 398 10.50 -23.05 49.49
C ALA A 398 10.14 -23.83 50.77
N PRO A 399 9.01 -24.57 50.74
CA PRO A 399 9.07 -26.00 51.08
C PRO A 399 8.35 -26.93 50.08
N ALA A 400 8.82 -28.17 50.05
CA ALA A 400 8.38 -29.27 49.19
C ALA A 400 7.15 -30.03 49.73
N ARG A 401 6.34 -30.64 48.84
CA ARG A 401 5.83 -32.03 48.95
C ARG A 401 4.95 -32.49 47.76
N THR A 402 5.49 -33.51 47.06
CA THR A 402 4.91 -34.81 46.61
C THR A 402 3.81 -34.96 45.53
N ALA A 403 4.23 -35.74 44.51
CA ALA A 403 3.53 -36.81 43.73
C ALA A 403 2.44 -36.39 42.72
N LYS A 404 2.30 -36.96 41.51
CA LYS A 404 2.61 -38.30 41.00
C LYS A 404 2.57 -38.32 39.45
N MET A 405 3.50 -39.06 38.82
CA MET A 405 3.47 -39.81 37.54
C MET A 405 2.56 -39.40 36.37
N CYS A 406 3.17 -39.25 35.17
CA CYS A 406 2.90 -40.13 34.02
C CYS A 406 4.07 -40.10 33.01
N GLN A 407 4.37 -41.27 32.45
CA GLN A 407 5.56 -41.67 31.71
C GLN A 407 5.55 -41.33 30.20
N GLU A 408 6.79 -41.23 29.69
CA GLU A 408 7.34 -41.70 28.41
C GLU A 408 6.67 -41.38 27.06
N ALA A 409 7.41 -40.64 26.23
CA ALA A 409 7.85 -41.14 24.92
C ALA A 409 9.11 -40.38 24.45
N ALA A 410 10.23 -41.10 24.38
CA ALA A 410 11.44 -40.66 23.71
C ALA A 410 11.40 -41.03 22.23
N SER A 411 11.94 -40.17 21.34
CA SER A 411 12.95 -40.60 20.34
C SER A 411 13.37 -39.51 19.35
N ARG A 412 14.70 -39.43 19.19
CA ARG A 412 15.50 -39.04 18.00
C ARG A 412 15.65 -37.55 17.67
N ARG A 413 16.68 -36.94 18.28
CA ARG A 413 17.48 -35.87 17.68
C ARG A 413 18.63 -36.48 16.87
N VAL A 414 18.74 -36.13 15.59
CA VAL A 414 19.94 -36.32 14.79
C VAL A 414 20.86 -35.12 15.03
N VAL A 415 22.03 -35.38 15.58
CA VAL A 415 23.14 -34.42 15.70
C VAL A 415 24.07 -34.68 14.52
N LEU A 416 24.23 -33.69 13.64
CA LEU A 416 25.28 -33.67 12.63
C LEU A 416 26.34 -32.66 13.08
N ALA A 417 27.48 -33.21 13.49
CA ALA A 417 28.70 -32.47 13.79
C ALA A 417 29.43 -32.14 12.49
N ILE A 418 29.92 -30.90 12.36
CA ILE A 418 30.89 -30.48 11.33
C ILE A 418 32.07 -29.81 12.07
N PRO A 419 33.33 -30.13 11.73
CA PRO A 419 34.49 -29.81 12.57
C PRO A 419 34.99 -28.37 12.41
N ALA A 420 35.59 -27.85 13.48
CA ALA A 420 36.23 -26.55 13.53
C ALA A 420 37.62 -26.55 12.87
N GLY A 421 37.85 -25.62 11.94
CA GLY A 421 39.14 -25.25 11.37
C GLY A 421 39.53 -23.80 11.74
N PRO A 422 40.80 -23.38 11.57
CA PRO A 422 41.47 -22.46 12.48
C PRO A 422 41.13 -20.98 12.28
N ALA A 423 41.22 -20.25 13.39
CA ALA A 423 40.92 -18.82 13.51
C ALA A 423 41.91 -17.93 12.76
N ALA A 424 41.39 -17.01 11.94
CA ALA A 424 42.12 -15.86 11.41
C ALA A 424 42.03 -14.66 12.38
N PRO A 425 43.06 -13.80 12.48
CA PRO A 425 43.18 -12.81 13.54
C PRO A 425 42.28 -11.59 13.34
N ARG A 426 41.69 -11.12 14.44
CA ARG A 426 40.89 -9.88 14.52
C ARG A 426 41.76 -8.63 14.32
N PRO A 427 41.32 -7.60 13.58
CA PRO A 427 42.03 -6.34 13.49
C PRO A 427 41.86 -5.53 14.79
N GLN A 428 42.99 -5.11 15.36
CA GLN A 428 43.07 -4.18 16.49
C GLN A 428 42.65 -2.77 16.04
N TRP A 429 41.53 -2.27 16.55
CA TRP A 429 41.16 -0.86 16.45
C TRP A 429 41.99 -0.04 17.45
N ARG A 430 43.04 0.62 16.96
CA ARG A 430 43.76 1.67 17.72
C ARG A 430 42.95 2.97 17.68
N HIS A 431 42.53 3.45 18.85
CA HIS A 431 42.05 4.81 19.04
C HIS A 431 43.12 5.84 18.63
N ARG A 432 42.88 6.60 17.56
CA ARG A 432 43.60 7.84 17.27
C ARG A 432 42.70 9.04 17.60
N ARG A 433 43.00 9.70 18.72
CA ARG A 433 42.50 11.04 19.05
C ARG A 433 43.06 12.03 18.01
N GLN A 434 42.22 12.59 17.15
CA GLN A 434 42.58 13.78 16.38
C GLN A 434 42.25 15.04 17.20
N ARG A 435 43.28 15.81 17.52
CA ARG A 435 43.18 17.16 18.07
C ARG A 435 42.71 18.11 16.95
N ARG A 436 41.67 18.89 17.23
CA ARG A 436 41.28 20.08 16.48
C ARG A 436 42.41 21.11 16.53
N GLN A 437 42.83 21.62 15.38
CA GLN A 437 43.49 22.92 15.28
C GLN A 437 42.63 23.82 14.38
N CYS A 438 42.17 24.93 14.97
CA CYS A 438 41.59 26.05 14.25
C CYS A 438 42.68 26.75 13.43
N ARG A 439 42.43 26.98 12.15
CA ARG A 439 43.06 28.07 11.40
C ARG A 439 41.98 28.81 10.62
N THR A 440 41.77 30.04 11.06
CA THR A 440 41.12 31.14 10.35
C THR A 440 41.97 31.53 9.13
N HIS A 441 41.36 31.74 7.96
CA HIS A 441 41.74 32.82 7.04
C HIS A 441 40.71 33.10 5.94
N ARG A 442 40.22 34.34 5.97
CA ARG A 442 39.86 35.27 4.89
C ARG A 442 39.04 34.80 3.66
N ARG A 443 37.83 35.35 3.62
CA ARG A 443 36.94 35.54 2.46
C ARG A 443 37.62 36.31 1.31
N LEU A 444 37.40 35.86 0.08
CA LEU A 444 37.52 36.66 -1.14
C LEU A 444 36.12 36.80 -1.78
N ARG A 445 35.74 38.05 -2.07
CA ARG A 445 34.51 38.44 -2.80
C ARG A 445 34.75 38.37 -4.32
N PRO A 446 33.73 38.10 -5.16
CA PRO A 446 33.82 38.36 -6.59
C PRO A 446 33.47 39.83 -6.91
N ARG A 447 34.21 40.44 -7.84
CA ARG A 447 33.94 41.76 -8.43
C ARG A 447 32.95 41.61 -9.58
N TYR A 448 31.84 42.35 -9.53
CA TYR A 448 30.99 42.67 -10.68
C TYR A 448 31.59 43.84 -11.45
N SER A 449 31.71 43.71 -12.77
CA SER A 449 32.02 44.81 -13.69
C SER A 449 30.75 45.23 -14.42
N HIS A 450 30.24 46.42 -14.09
CA HIS A 450 29.41 47.22 -14.99
C HIS A 450 30.32 48.08 -15.87
N ARG A 451 30.05 48.10 -17.18
CA ARG A 451 30.33 49.25 -18.04
C ARG A 451 29.10 49.50 -18.92
N ARG A 452 28.55 50.71 -18.79
CA ARG A 452 27.75 51.38 -19.82
C ARG A 452 28.66 52.36 -20.53
N SER A 453 28.60 52.35 -21.85
CA SER A 453 28.73 53.47 -22.78
C SER A 453 28.31 52.95 -24.14
#